data_AF-A0A8T5KJR3-F1
#
_entry.id   AF-A0A8T5KJR3-F1
#
_cell.length_a   1.000
_cell.length_b   1.000
_cell.length_c   1.000
_cell.angle_alpha   90.00
_cell.angle_beta   90.00
_cell.angle_gamma   90.00
#
_symmetry.space_group_name_H-M   'P 1'
#
loop_
_entity.id
_entity.type
_entity.pdbx_description
1 polymer ?
#
loop_
_entity_poly.entity_id
_entity_poly.type
_entity_poly.pdbx_seq_one_letter_code
_entity_poly.pdbx_strand_id
1 'polypeptide(L)'
;MVRNLSPIVEHKGKVREGKGFSKAELIAVELTLGRAKSLGLPVDQKRGSSHDENVEALKEFIKGAKDLDIKVSKPKMKTGKTHVGRAYRGRTSAGQKVKGLRKARGLQKVKGSRKVKGNQGIKSSRKN
;
A
#
# COMPACT_ATOMS: atom_id res chain seq x y z
N MET A 1 -17.98 -5.50 -9.13
CA MET A 1 -18.44 -4.10 -9.12
C MET A 1 -18.36 -3.61 -7.69
N VAL A 2 -17.50 -2.64 -7.36
CA VAL A 2 -17.42 -2.10 -6.00
C VAL A 2 -18.58 -1.12 -5.84
N ARG A 3 -19.46 -1.33 -4.85
CA ARG A 3 -20.51 -0.35 -4.52
C ARG A 3 -19.81 0.81 -3.82
N ASN A 4 -19.62 1.92 -4.51
CA ASN A 4 -19.08 3.14 -3.90
C ASN A 4 -20.19 3.80 -3.09
N LEU A 5 -20.27 3.47 -1.80
CA LEU A 5 -21.11 4.19 -0.85
C LEU A 5 -20.40 5.51 -0.48
N SER A 6 -20.96 6.64 -0.91
CA SER A 6 -20.47 7.98 -0.57
C SER A 6 -21.32 8.57 0.56
N PRO A 7 -20.72 9.24 1.55
CA PRO A 7 -21.50 9.96 2.56
C PRO A 7 -22.11 11.23 1.98
N ILE A 8 -23.26 11.62 2.51
CA ILE A 8 -23.85 12.92 2.27
C ILE A 8 -23.14 13.95 3.15
N VAL A 9 -22.75 15.08 2.56
CA VAL A 9 -22.06 16.17 3.24
C VAL A 9 -22.72 17.48 2.89
N GLU A 10 -23.01 18.26 3.92
CA GLU A 10 -23.48 19.63 3.75
C GLU A 10 -22.33 20.63 3.90
N HIS A 11 -22.27 21.61 3.00
CA HIS A 11 -21.40 22.78 3.17
C HIS A 11 -22.13 24.03 2.70
N LYS A 12 -22.32 25.00 3.61
CA LYS A 12 -22.99 26.28 3.33
C LYS A 12 -24.40 26.09 2.71
N GLY A 13 -25.23 25.20 3.27
CA GLY A 13 -26.59 24.95 2.78
C GLY A 13 -26.65 24.13 1.50
N LYS A 14 -25.52 23.63 0.98
CA LYS A 14 -25.47 22.76 -0.20
C LYS A 14 -25.13 21.33 0.20
N VAL A 15 -26.03 20.42 -0.11
CA VAL A 15 -25.87 18.98 0.08
C VAL A 15 -25.15 18.41 -1.15
N ARG A 16 -24.11 17.59 -0.91
CA ARG A 16 -23.34 16.92 -1.96
C ARG A 16 -22.79 15.59 -1.47
N GLU A 17 -22.36 14.76 -2.40
CA GLU A 17 -21.58 13.57 -2.08
C GLU A 17 -20.18 13.96 -1.59
N GLY A 18 -19.82 13.43 -0.44
CA GLY A 18 -18.51 13.58 0.18
C GLY A 18 -17.49 12.58 -0.35
N LYS A 19 -16.21 12.86 -0.07
CA LYS A 19 -15.10 11.97 -0.44
C LYS A 19 -15.12 10.62 0.30
N GLY A 20 -15.56 10.60 1.55
CA GLY A 20 -15.55 9.41 2.40
C GLY A 20 -16.04 9.69 3.81
N PHE A 21 -16.40 8.63 4.54
CA PHE A 21 -16.99 8.70 5.87
C PHE A 21 -16.01 9.24 6.90
N SER A 22 -16.53 9.99 7.87
CA SER A 22 -15.73 10.55 8.96
C SER A 22 -15.33 9.48 9.98
N LYS A 23 -14.34 9.80 10.81
CA LYS A 23 -13.95 8.91 11.92
C LYS A 23 -15.10 8.70 12.90
N ALA A 24 -15.86 9.76 13.20
CA ALA A 24 -16.96 9.71 14.16
C ALA A 24 -18.09 8.79 13.67
N GLU A 25 -18.46 8.89 12.39
CA GLU A 25 -19.48 8.02 11.77
C GLU A 25 -19.05 6.54 11.81
N LEU A 26 -17.79 6.24 11.49
CA LEU A 26 -17.28 4.87 11.54
C LEU A 26 -17.25 4.30 12.97
N ILE A 27 -16.92 5.12 13.97
CA ILE A 27 -16.92 4.72 15.38
C ILE A 27 -18.35 4.43 15.86
N ALA A 28 -19.33 5.24 15.45
CA ALA A 28 -20.75 5.04 15.80
C ALA A 28 -21.32 3.70 15.30
N VAL A 29 -20.72 3.11 14.27
CA VAL A 29 -21.08 1.78 13.73
C VAL A 29 -20.05 0.71 14.08
N GLU A 30 -19.23 0.95 15.12
CA GLU A 30 -18.22 0.02 15.64
C GLU A 30 -17.19 -0.45 14.58
N LEU A 31 -16.95 0.36 13.55
CA LEU A 31 -15.98 0.08 12.50
C LEU A 31 -14.63 0.73 12.79
N THR A 32 -13.58 -0.09 12.81
CA THR A 32 -12.22 0.43 12.78
C THR A 32 -11.85 0.92 11.37
N LEU A 33 -10.94 1.90 11.28
CA LEU A 33 -10.45 2.43 10.00
C LEU A 33 -9.90 1.34 9.07
N GLY A 34 -9.21 0.35 9.65
CA GLY A 34 -8.68 -0.78 8.90
C GLY A 34 -9.79 -1.67 8.35
N ARG A 35 -10.83 -1.94 9.16
CA ARG A 35 -11.98 -2.74 8.72
C ARG A 35 -12.77 -2.00 7.64
N ALA A 36 -13.06 -0.71 7.82
CA ALA A 36 -13.77 0.10 6.84
C ALA A 36 -13.06 0.10 5.47
N LYS A 37 -11.75 0.35 5.44
CA LYS A 37 -10.96 0.28 4.19
C LYS A 37 -10.99 -1.10 3.55
N SER A 38 -11.00 -2.14 4.35
CA SER A 38 -11.03 -3.51 3.83
C SER A 38 -12.39 -3.93 3.30
N LEU A 39 -13.47 -3.32 3.82
CA LEU A 39 -14.82 -3.42 3.26
C LEU A 39 -14.98 -2.60 1.97
N GLY A 40 -13.94 -1.87 1.55
CA GLY A 40 -14.01 -0.99 0.38
C GLY A 40 -14.72 0.34 0.65
N LEU A 41 -14.99 0.68 1.91
CA LEU A 41 -15.61 1.96 2.26
C LEU A 41 -14.62 3.11 2.10
N PRO A 42 -15.01 4.22 1.46
CA PRO A 42 -14.18 5.42 1.40
C PRO A 42 -14.14 6.09 2.78
N VAL A 43 -12.94 6.43 3.25
CA VAL A 43 -12.72 7.00 4.59
C VAL A 43 -12.02 8.35 4.50
N ASP A 44 -12.61 9.38 5.09
CA ASP A 44 -12.00 10.70 5.26
C ASP A 44 -11.60 10.93 6.73
N GLN A 45 -10.32 10.71 7.00
CA GLN A 45 -9.76 10.81 8.36
C GLN A 45 -9.67 12.24 8.91
N LYS A 46 -9.79 13.25 8.05
CA LYS A 46 -9.63 14.66 8.41
C LYS A 46 -10.96 15.33 8.77
N ARG A 47 -12.08 14.75 8.35
CA ARG A 47 -13.43 15.29 8.64
C ARG A 47 -13.82 15.01 10.09
N GLY A 48 -14.24 16.06 10.79
CA GLY A 48 -14.74 15.98 12.17
C GLY A 48 -16.26 15.97 12.30
N SER A 49 -17.01 16.30 11.24
CA SER A 49 -18.48 16.28 11.27
C SER A 49 -19.04 14.86 11.18
N SER A 50 -20.18 14.65 11.83
CA SER A 50 -21.00 13.44 11.77
C SER A 50 -22.42 13.82 11.42
N HIS A 51 -23.05 13.03 10.55
CA HIS A 51 -24.45 13.16 10.20
C HIS A 51 -25.15 11.81 10.43
N ASP A 52 -26.32 11.82 11.04
CA ASP A 52 -27.03 10.59 11.42
C ASP A 52 -27.47 9.77 10.20
N GLU A 53 -27.86 10.45 9.11
CA GLU A 53 -28.20 9.84 7.82
C GLU A 53 -27.06 8.93 7.30
N ASN A 54 -25.80 9.36 7.47
CA ASN A 54 -24.63 8.58 7.07
C ASN A 54 -24.41 7.35 7.96
N VAL A 55 -24.74 7.47 9.25
CA VAL A 55 -24.62 6.38 10.22
C VAL A 55 -25.65 5.30 9.93
N GLU A 56 -26.87 5.68 9.58
CA GLU A 56 -27.93 4.75 9.16
C GLU A 56 -27.57 4.03 7.86
N ALA A 57 -27.13 4.76 6.84
CA ALA A 57 -26.66 4.18 5.58
C ALA A 57 -25.51 3.16 5.79
N LEU A 58 -24.59 3.45 6.73
CA LEU A 58 -23.53 2.50 7.10
C LEU A 58 -24.08 1.25 7.80
N LYS A 59 -25.07 1.38 8.69
CA LYS A 59 -25.71 0.22 9.35
C LYS A 59 -26.39 -0.70 8.33
N GLU A 60 -27.12 -0.13 7.38
CA GLU A 60 -27.75 -0.88 6.29
C GLU A 60 -26.73 -1.60 5.41
N PHE A 61 -25.65 -0.88 5.05
CA PHE A 61 -24.56 -1.47 4.27
C PHE A 61 -23.92 -2.65 5.00
N ILE A 62 -23.67 -2.54 6.30
CA ILE A 62 -23.08 -3.63 7.09
C ILE A 62 -24.03 -4.82 7.19
N LYS A 63 -25.34 -4.57 7.36
CA LYS A 63 -26.34 -5.64 7.39
C LYS A 63 -26.28 -6.46 6.10
N GLY A 64 -26.27 -5.79 4.93
CA GLY A 64 -26.12 -6.47 3.65
C GLY A 64 -24.73 -7.08 3.41
N ALA A 65 -23.67 -6.56 4.05
CA ALA A 65 -22.32 -7.10 3.92
C ALA A 65 -22.07 -8.35 4.77
N LYS A 66 -22.77 -8.54 5.90
CA LYS A 66 -22.71 -9.75 6.72
C LYS A 66 -23.18 -10.98 5.94
N ASP A 67 -24.17 -10.81 5.07
CA ASP A 67 -24.69 -11.87 4.20
C ASP A 67 -23.68 -12.29 3.11
N LEU A 68 -22.65 -11.47 2.84
CA LEU A 68 -21.66 -11.68 1.77
C LEU A 68 -20.31 -12.24 2.27
N ASP A 69 -20.21 -12.58 3.55
CA ASP A 69 -19.08 -13.28 4.20
C ASP A 69 -17.67 -12.87 3.71
N ILE A 70 -17.40 -11.57 3.74
CA ILE A 70 -16.12 -11.01 3.27
C ILE A 70 -15.02 -11.29 4.32
N LYS A 71 -14.26 -12.37 4.10
CA LYS A 71 -12.99 -12.63 4.79
C LYS A 71 -11.96 -11.56 4.43
N VAL A 72 -11.88 -10.53 5.25
CA VAL A 72 -10.86 -9.48 5.16
C VAL A 72 -9.53 -10.00 5.68
N SER A 73 -8.55 -10.17 4.80
CA SER A 73 -7.15 -10.36 5.21
C SER A 73 -6.63 -9.07 5.83
N LYS A 74 -6.08 -9.13 7.06
CA LYS A 74 -5.46 -7.97 7.72
C LYS A 74 -4.39 -7.35 6.79
N PRO A 75 -4.33 -6.01 6.63
CA PRO A 75 -3.27 -5.39 5.85
C PRO A 75 -1.91 -5.77 6.44
N LYS A 76 -0.99 -6.30 5.62
CA LYS A 76 0.37 -6.64 6.05
C LYS A 76 1.09 -5.36 6.47
N MET A 77 1.17 -5.10 7.77
CA MET A 77 2.05 -4.05 8.27
C MET A 77 3.50 -4.44 7.95
N LYS A 78 4.27 -3.55 7.32
CA LYS A 78 5.72 -3.72 7.23
C LYS A 78 6.29 -3.50 8.64
N THR A 79 6.34 -4.56 9.45
CA THR A 79 6.84 -4.53 10.83
C THR A 79 8.36 -4.41 10.91
N GLY A 80 9.07 -4.43 9.78
CA GLY A 80 10.50 -4.21 9.71
C GLY A 80 10.85 -2.73 9.81
N LYS A 81 11.73 -2.37 10.74
CA LYS A 81 12.44 -1.09 10.73
C LYS A 81 13.10 -0.91 9.35
N THR A 82 13.01 0.29 8.76
CA THR A 82 13.89 0.67 7.64
C THR A 82 15.33 0.38 8.06
N HIS A 83 16.14 -0.19 7.18
CA HIS A 83 17.48 -0.63 7.56
C HIS A 83 18.42 0.57 7.76
N VAL A 84 18.34 1.20 8.94
CA VAL A 84 19.17 2.34 9.35
C VAL A 84 20.64 1.91 9.39
N GLY A 85 21.54 2.79 8.93
CA GLY A 85 22.96 2.47 8.84
C GLY A 85 23.28 1.42 7.78
N ARG A 86 22.52 1.35 6.67
CA ARG A 86 22.77 0.48 5.51
C ARG A 86 24.23 0.52 5.05
N ALA A 87 24.82 1.72 5.00
CA ALA A 87 26.21 1.90 4.63
C ALA A 87 27.17 1.35 5.69
N TYR A 88 27.02 1.77 6.96
CA TYR A 88 27.86 1.29 8.06
C TYR A 88 27.83 -0.24 8.20
N ARG A 89 26.65 -0.86 8.07
CA ARG A 89 26.45 -2.31 8.14
C ARG A 89 26.91 -3.06 6.87
N GLY A 90 27.47 -2.38 5.88
CA GLY A 90 28.01 -3.02 4.69
C GLY A 90 26.96 -3.56 3.71
N ARG A 91 25.78 -2.94 3.63
CA ARG A 91 24.72 -3.29 2.68
C ARG A 91 24.70 -2.43 1.42
N THR A 92 25.44 -1.32 1.41
CA THR A 92 25.71 -0.53 0.19
C THR A 92 27.08 -0.88 -0.37
N SER A 93 27.35 -0.57 -1.64
CA SER A 93 28.65 -0.80 -2.29
C SER A 93 29.81 -0.11 -1.55
N ALA A 94 29.62 1.15 -1.14
CA ALA A 94 30.58 1.90 -0.32
C ALA A 94 30.77 1.26 1.06
N GLY A 95 29.68 0.85 1.71
CA GLY A 95 29.72 0.15 2.99
C GLY A 95 30.47 -1.19 2.94
N GLN A 96 30.21 -1.99 1.90
CA GLN A 96 30.92 -3.26 1.68
C GLN A 96 32.41 -3.05 1.44
N LYS A 97 32.79 -1.92 0.83
CA LYS A 97 34.18 -1.55 0.60
C LYS A 97 34.86 -1.22 1.94
N VAL A 98 34.25 -0.35 2.75
CA VAL A 98 34.80 0.07 4.06
C VAL A 98 34.86 -1.08 5.05
N LYS A 99 33.84 -1.95 5.12
CA LYS A 99 33.83 -3.14 6.00
C LYS A 99 34.66 -4.32 5.47
N GLY A 100 35.34 -4.19 4.33
CA GLY A 100 36.13 -5.29 3.72
C GLY A 100 35.32 -6.46 3.15
N LEU A 101 33.99 -6.46 3.31
CA LEU A 101 33.08 -7.53 2.89
C LEU A 101 33.10 -7.80 1.37
N ARG A 102 33.45 -6.80 0.56
CA ARG A 102 33.61 -6.97 -0.89
C ARG A 102 34.71 -7.97 -1.25
N LYS A 103 35.79 -8.00 -0.47
CA LYS A 103 36.89 -8.98 -0.63
C LYS A 103 36.49 -10.35 -0.09
N ALA A 104 35.88 -10.38 1.09
CA ALA A 104 35.40 -11.62 1.72
C ALA A 104 34.35 -12.37 0.87
N ARG A 105 33.55 -11.65 0.09
CA ARG A 105 32.56 -12.22 -0.84
C ARG A 105 33.11 -12.51 -2.25
N GLY A 106 34.40 -12.34 -2.50
CA GLY A 106 35.00 -12.56 -3.83
C GLY A 106 34.54 -11.57 -4.92
N LEU A 107 33.85 -10.48 -4.55
CA LEU A 107 33.29 -9.48 -5.47
C LEU A 107 34.30 -8.36 -5.77
N GLN A 108 35.54 -8.74 -6.10
CA GLN A 108 36.55 -7.76 -6.43
C GLN A 108 36.35 -7.28 -7.88
N LYS A 109 36.07 -5.98 -8.02
CA LYS A 109 36.43 -5.15 -9.17
C LYS A 109 37.81 -5.53 -9.74
N VAL A 110 37.94 -6.48 -10.67
CA VAL A 110 39.18 -6.61 -11.44
C VAL A 110 39.37 -5.28 -12.18
N LYS A 111 40.45 -4.55 -11.86
CA LYS A 111 40.79 -3.30 -12.56
C LYS A 111 41.08 -3.66 -14.02
N GLY A 112 40.28 -3.13 -14.95
CA GLY A 112 40.50 -3.29 -16.39
C GLY A 112 39.48 -4.13 -17.16
N SER A 113 38.45 -4.73 -16.54
CA SER A 113 37.41 -5.42 -17.31
C SER A 113 36.53 -4.43 -18.07
N ARG A 114 36.87 -4.20 -19.34
CA ARG A 114 35.99 -3.52 -20.31
C ARG A 114 34.63 -4.21 -20.27
N LYS A 115 33.57 -3.41 -20.21
CA LYS A 115 32.20 -3.88 -20.42
C LYS A 115 32.14 -4.45 -21.84
N VAL A 116 32.23 -5.77 -21.98
CA VAL A 116 31.93 -6.43 -23.26
C VAL A 116 30.48 -6.06 -23.55
N LYS A 117 30.26 -5.23 -24.58
CA LYS A 117 28.93 -4.94 -25.10
C LYS A 117 28.38 -6.28 -25.57
N GLY A 118 27.53 -6.90 -24.75
CA GLY A 118 26.71 -8.02 -25.18
C GLY A 118 25.79 -7.52 -26.27
N ASN A 119 26.14 -7.80 -27.52
CA ASN A 119 25.19 -7.80 -28.61
C ASN A 119 25.67 -8.78 -29.68
N GLN A 120 25.26 -10.04 -29.54
CA GLN A 120 25.10 -10.94 -30.68
C GLN A 120 23.73 -11.59 -30.56
N GLY A 121 22.72 -10.79 -30.87
CA GLY A 121 21.44 -11.31 -31.32
C GLY A 121 21.59 -11.82 -32.76
N ILE A 122 21.13 -13.05 -32.96
CA ILE A 122 20.54 -13.61 -34.20
C ILE A 122 21.48 -13.72 -35.40
N LYS A 123 21.88 -14.95 -35.77
CA LYS A 123 21.48 -15.55 -37.06
C LYS A 123 21.36 -17.07 -36.92
N SER A 124 20.14 -17.52 -37.10
CA SER A 124 19.75 -18.88 -37.48
C SER A 124 20.50 -19.35 -38.73
N SER A 125 21.01 -20.58 -38.72
CA SER A 125 21.12 -21.38 -39.94
C SER A 125 20.77 -22.83 -39.61
N ARG A 126 19.54 -23.21 -39.99
CA ARG A 126 19.14 -24.59 -40.30
C ARG A 126 19.94 -25.08 -41.51
N LYS A 127 19.96 -26.42 -41.65
CA LYS A 127 20.37 -27.26 -42.81
C LYS A 127 21.85 -27.66 -42.80
N ASN A 128 22.23 -28.93 -43.01
CA ASN A 128 21.52 -30.18 -43.34
C ASN A 128 22.16 -31.33 -42.56
#